data_AF-A0A536V9W2-F1
#
_entry.id   AF-A0A536V9W2-F1
#
_cell.length_a   1.000
_cell.length_b   1.000
_cell.length_c   1.000
_cell.angle_alpha   90.00
_cell.angle_beta   90.00
_cell.angle_gamma   90.00
#
_symmetry.space_group_name_H-M   'P 1'
#
loop_
_entity.id
_entity.type
_entity.pdbx_description
1 polymer ?
#
loop_
_entity_poly.entity_id
_entity_poly.type
_entity_poly.pdbx_seq_one_letter_code
_entity_poly.pdbx_strand_id
1 'polypeptide(L)'
;MRKELWTVGHNTVASSEGWSVSLLDPQTMEYSCGEASCVLNVEYVPSDQSRCIHASESSSELFPHLRERLQSAARMLKGRYVFD
;
A
#
# COMPACT_ATOMS: atom_id res chain seq x y z
N MET A 1 14.08 8.76 15.19
CA MET A 1 14.25 7.51 14.42
C MET A 1 14.12 7.86 12.95
N ARG A 2 15.02 7.38 12.07
CA ARG A 2 14.81 7.49 10.62
C ARG A 2 13.74 6.47 10.24
N LYS A 3 12.74 6.87 9.44
CA LYS A 3 11.75 5.94 8.88
C LYS A 3 12.48 5.07 7.86
N GLU A 4 12.61 3.78 8.13
CA GLU A 4 13.23 2.84 7.21
C GLU A 4 12.16 1.94 6.63
N LEU A 5 12.25 1.71 5.31
CA LEU A 5 11.39 0.79 4.57
C LEU A 5 12.26 -0.29 3.94
N TRP A 6 11.76 -1.52 3.93
CA TRP A 6 12.43 -2.63 3.27
C TRP A 6 11.42 -3.57 2.63
N THR A 7 11.89 -4.32 1.63
CA THR A 7 11.11 -5.41 1.04
C THR A 7 11.29 -6.66 1.88
N VAL A 8 10.18 -7.28 2.30
CA VAL A 8 10.19 -8.57 3.05
C VAL A 8 10.00 -9.76 2.11
N GLY A 9 9.60 -9.49 0.87
CA GLY A 9 9.44 -10.44 -0.22
C GLY A 9 9.16 -9.71 -1.53
N HIS A 10 8.78 -10.44 -2.58
CA HIS A 10 8.55 -9.83 -3.92
C HIS A 10 7.38 -8.84 -3.95
N ASN A 11 6.43 -8.97 -3.02
CA ASN A 11 5.15 -8.26 -3.03
C ASN A 11 4.86 -7.52 -1.72
N THR A 12 5.82 -7.47 -0.79
CA THR A 12 5.61 -6.91 0.56
C THR A 12 6.67 -5.88 0.90
N VAL A 13 6.22 -4.70 1.34
CA VAL A 13 7.04 -3.64 1.91
C VAL A 13 6.67 -3.49 3.38
N ALA A 14 7.67 -3.45 4.26
CA ALA A 14 7.50 -3.22 5.69
C ALA A 14 8.27 -1.97 6.14
N SER A 15 7.84 -1.40 7.25
CA SER A 15 8.46 -0.23 7.87
C SER A 15 8.95 -0.52 9.27
N SER A 16 10.01 0.21 9.68
CA SER A 16 10.49 0.28 11.06
C SER A 16 9.42 0.78 12.04
N GLU A 17 8.36 1.41 11.53
CA GLU A 17 7.22 1.90 12.32
C GLU A 17 6.13 0.84 12.57
N GLY A 18 6.35 -0.42 12.17
CA GLY A 18 5.43 -1.53 12.48
C GLY A 18 4.20 -1.62 11.57
N TRP A 19 4.26 -1.01 10.38
CA TRP A 19 3.26 -1.17 9.33
C TRP A 19 3.84 -1.89 8.11
N SER A 20 2.97 -2.52 7.33
CA SER A 20 3.32 -3.21 6.10
C SER A 20 2.25 -3.06 5.03
N VAL A 21 2.68 -3.21 3.78
CA VAL A 21 1.82 -3.26 2.60
C VAL A 21 2.18 -4.51 1.81
N SER A 22 1.18 -5.34 1.51
CA SER A 22 1.34 -6.58 0.76
C SER A 22 0.38 -6.62 -0.42
N LEU A 23 0.89 -6.87 -1.62
CA LEU A 23 0.03 -7.21 -2.76
C LEU A 23 -0.41 -8.67 -2.62
N LEU A 24 -1.71 -8.89 -2.37
CA LEU A 24 -2.27 -10.23 -2.22
C LEU A 24 -2.50 -10.87 -3.60
N ASP A 25 -3.03 -10.08 -4.53
CA ASP A 25 -3.26 -10.44 -5.92
C ASP A 25 -3.19 -9.16 -6.80
N PRO A 26 -3.25 -9.25 -8.15
CA PRO A 26 -3.11 -8.07 -9.01
C PRO A 26 -4.14 -6.95 -8.79
N GLN A 27 -5.26 -7.24 -8.11
CA GLN A 27 -6.37 -6.33 -7.86
C GLN A 27 -6.58 -6.03 -6.37
N THR A 28 -5.79 -6.61 -5.48
CA THR A 28 -6.01 -6.51 -4.03
C THR A 28 -4.71 -6.29 -3.28
N MET A 29 -4.73 -5.32 -2.38
CA MET A 29 -3.62 -4.98 -1.51
C MET A 29 -4.07 -5.01 -0.05
N GLU A 30 -3.25 -5.58 0.82
CA GLU A 30 -3.43 -5.49 2.26
C GLU A 30 -2.51 -4.42 2.83
N TYR A 31 -3.05 -3.57 3.69
CA TYR A 31 -2.29 -2.71 4.58
C TYR A 31 -2.49 -3.20 6.02
N SER A 32 -1.38 -3.35 6.75
CA SER A 32 -1.38 -3.77 8.16
C SER A 32 -0.63 -2.74 9.00
N CYS A 33 -1.12 -2.46 10.20
CA CYS A 33 -0.49 -1.56 11.17
C CYS A 33 -0.76 -2.07 12.59
N GLY A 34 0.25 -2.67 13.22
CA GLY A 34 0.06 -3.39 14.47
C GLY A 34 -0.88 -4.59 14.29
N GLU A 35 -1.92 -4.69 15.13
CA GLU A 35 -2.91 -5.78 15.08
C GLU A 35 -4.08 -5.50 14.12
N ALA A 36 -4.12 -4.32 13.51
CA ALA A 36 -5.18 -3.93 12.59
C ALA A 36 -4.72 -4.05 11.13
N SER A 37 -5.63 -4.47 10.25
CA SER A 37 -5.42 -4.46 8.81
C SER A 37 -6.66 -4.01 8.04
N CYS A 38 -6.44 -3.53 6.82
CA CYS A 38 -7.49 -3.30 5.85
C CYS A 38 -7.07 -3.77 4.46
N VAL A 39 -8.08 -4.08 3.66
CA VAL A 39 -7.93 -4.49 2.27
C VAL A 39 -8.33 -3.34 1.36
N LEU A 40 -7.49 -3.06 0.39
CA LEU A 40 -7.61 -1.98 -0.58
C LEU A 40 -7.75 -2.59 -1.98
N ASN A 41 -8.66 -2.04 -2.76
CA ASN A 41 -8.82 -2.43 -4.15
C ASN A 41 -7.75 -1.76 -5.00
N VAL A 42 -7.26 -2.49 -6.00
CA VAL A 42 -6.30 -2.04 -6.99
C VAL A 42 -6.91 -2.24 -8.37
N GLU A 43 -7.13 -1.15 -9.09
CA GLU A 43 -7.59 -1.21 -10.48
C GLU A 43 -6.40 -1.07 -11.44
N TYR A 44 -6.25 -2.00 -12.38
CA TYR A 44 -5.27 -1.85 -13.45
C TYR A 44 -5.84 -0.95 -14.55
N VAL A 45 -5.14 0.14 -14.86
CA VAL A 45 -5.50 1.11 -15.89
C VAL A 45 -4.62 0.87 -17.12
N PRO A 46 -5.12 0.21 -18.19
CA PRO A 46 -4.28 -0.21 -19.31
C PRO A 46 -3.69 0.95 -20.11
N SER A 47 -4.38 2.09 -20.16
CA SER A 47 -3.98 3.27 -20.95
C SER A 47 -2.68 3.91 -20.47
N ASP A 48 -2.37 3.83 -19.17
CA ASP A 48 -1.14 4.38 -18.57
C ASP A 48 -0.25 3.30 -17.92
N GLN A 49 -0.60 2.03 -18.13
CA GLN A 49 0.03 0.86 -17.50
C GLN A 49 0.21 1.02 -15.99
N SER A 50 -0.76 1.68 -15.35
CA SER A 50 -0.72 2.03 -13.94
C SER A 50 -1.73 1.20 -13.14
N ARG A 51 -1.53 1.14 -11.84
CA ARG A 51 -2.38 0.46 -10.87
C ARG A 51 -2.92 1.51 -9.90
N CYS A 52 -4.20 1.82 -9.98
CA CYS A 52 -4.86 2.76 -9.11
C CYS A 52 -5.22 2.08 -7.79
N ILE A 53 -4.74 2.60 -6.67
CA ILE A 53 -5.08 2.13 -5.33
C ILE A 53 -6.25 2.96 -4.82
N HIS A 54 -7.38 2.29 -4.56
CA HIS A 54 -8.58 2.89 -4.01
C HIS A 54 -8.55 2.77 -2.47
N ALA A 55 -8.06 3.82 -1.82
CA ALA A 55 -8.08 3.92 -0.37
C ALA A 55 -9.29 4.74 0.05
N SER A 56 -10.41 4.06 0.33
CA SER A 56 -11.67 4.72 0.70
C SER A 56 -11.49 5.68 1.88
N GLU A 57 -12.34 6.71 1.94
CA GLU A 57 -12.40 7.65 3.07
C GLU A 57 -12.54 6.91 4.41
N SER A 58 -13.38 5.85 4.46
CA SER A 58 -13.56 5.01 5.64
C SER A 58 -12.29 4.28 6.10
N SER A 59 -11.43 3.86 5.16
CA SER A 59 -10.13 3.27 5.50
C SER A 59 -9.16 4.33 6.01
N SER A 60 -9.26 5.55 5.49
CA SER A 60 -8.42 6.68 5.92
C SER A 60 -8.80 7.21 7.31
N GLU A 61 -10.07 7.12 7.70
CA GLU A 61 -10.52 7.46 9.06
C GLU A 61 -9.95 6.49 10.11
N LEU A 62 -9.91 5.18 9.80
CA LEU A 62 -9.36 4.16 10.68
C LEU A 62 -7.82 4.15 10.68
N PHE A 63 -7.21 4.60 9.59
CA PHE A 63 -5.77 4.62 9.40
C PHE A 63 -5.31 6.02 8.91
N PRO A 64 -5.10 6.99 9.83
CA PRO A 64 -4.85 8.39 9.48
C PRO A 64 -3.63 8.64 8.57
N HIS A 65 -2.66 7.70 8.57
CA HIS A 65 -1.43 7.78 7.78
C HIS A 65 -1.43 6.85 6.57
N LEU A 66 -2.56 6.22 6.25
CA LEU A 66 -2.66 5.19 5.19
C LEU A 66 -2.12 5.69 3.86
N ARG A 67 -2.62 6.84 3.38
CA ARG A 67 -2.25 7.38 2.07
C ARG A 67 -0.75 7.72 1.98
N GLU A 68 -0.17 8.36 2.99
CA GLU A 68 1.27 8.68 3.05
C GLU A 68 2.12 7.40 3.04
N ARG A 69 1.72 6.39 3.82
CA ARG A 69 2.44 5.12 3.94
C ARG A 69 2.36 4.30 2.65
N LEU A 70 1.18 4.23 2.03
CA LEU A 70 1.01 3.59 0.72
C LEU A 70 1.83 4.31 -0.35
N GLN A 71 1.84 5.64 -0.39
CA GLN A 71 2.67 6.40 -1.35
C GLN A 71 4.16 6.10 -1.17
N SER A 72 4.60 5.92 0.08
CA SER A 72 5.97 5.57 0.39
C SER A 72 6.30 4.13 -0.04
N ALA A 73 5.40 3.18 0.22
CA ALA A 73 5.55 1.77 -0.18
C ALA A 73 5.44 1.55 -1.69
N ALA A 74 4.56 2.29 -2.37
CA ALA A 74 4.33 2.22 -3.82
C ALA A 74 5.61 2.38 -4.64
N ARG A 75 6.57 3.18 -4.16
CA ARG A 75 7.87 3.39 -4.80
C ARG A 75 8.78 2.16 -4.76
N MET A 76 8.51 1.22 -3.86
CA MET A 76 9.30 0.00 -3.66
C MET A 76 8.60 -1.24 -4.22
N LEU A 77 7.28 -1.17 -4.47
CA LEU A 77 6.51 -2.24 -5.10
C LEU A 77 6.79 -2.32 -6.60
N LYS A 78 6.66 -3.52 -7.18
CA LYS A 78 6.84 -3.72 -8.62
C LYS A 78 5.66 -3.17 -9.42
N GLY A 79 5.93 -2.18 -10.26
CA GLY A 79 4.97 -1.54 -11.17
C GLY A 79 4.65 -0.11 -10.78
N ARG A 80 3.77 0.53 -11.54
CA ARG A 80 3.42 1.94 -11.34
C ARG A 80 2.10 2.05 -10.58
N TYR A 81 2.18 2.36 -9.30
CA TYR A 81 0.99 2.58 -8.47
C TYR A 81 0.65 4.06 -8.39
N VAL A 82 -0.62 4.37 -8.57
CA VAL A 82 -1.21 5.71 -8.44
C VAL A 82 -2.37 5.64 -7.44
N PHE A 83 -2.88 6.79 -7.03
CA PHE A 83 -3.94 6.89 -6.01
C PHE A 83 -5.09 7.70 -6.58
N ASP A 84 -6.33 7.30 -6.30
CA ASP A 84 -7.52 8.09 -6.62
C ASP A 84 -7.69 9.31 -5.71
#